data_AF-A0A1R1BKR2-F1
#
_entry.id   AF-A0A1R1BKR2-F1
#
_cell.length_a   1.000
_cell.length_b   1.000
_cell.length_c   1.000
_cell.angle_alpha   90.00
_cell.angle_beta   90.00
_cell.angle_gamma   90.00
#
_symmetry.space_group_name_H-M   'P 1'
#
loop_
_entity.id
_entity.type
_entity.pdbx_description
1 polymer ?
#
loop_
_entity_poly.entity_id
_entity_poly.type
_entity_poly.pdbx_seq_one_letter_code
_entity_poly.pdbx_strand_id
1 'polypeptide(L)'
;MIYSKMRKLHFINLHPSILSVAALHGNKSIILGAYGCGVFKNDPNDVAQLFKQVLIEEGYHTMFDKIVFAIIDKSDAKRTLNIFKKHLIG
;
A
#
# COMPACT_ATOMS: atom_id res chain seq x y z
N MET A 1 -9.55 15.56 -13.67
CA MET A 1 -8.98 14.31 -14.24
C MET A 1 -8.61 13.24 -13.21
N ILE A 2 -8.69 13.48 -11.89
CA ILE A 2 -8.29 12.51 -10.84
C ILE A 2 -9.41 11.49 -10.54
N TYR A 3 -10.68 11.94 -10.56
CA TYR A 3 -11.83 11.15 -10.13
C TYR A 3 -12.25 9.98 -11.04
N SER A 4 -11.89 9.99 -12.33
CA SER A 4 -12.39 8.99 -13.28
C SER A 4 -11.82 7.57 -13.06
N LYS A 5 -10.65 7.46 -12.42
CA LYS A 5 -9.95 6.19 -12.19
C LYS A 5 -10.31 5.48 -10.88
N MET A 6 -11.10 6.09 -9.99
CA MET A 6 -11.42 5.54 -8.65
C MET A 6 -12.50 4.42 -8.65
N ARG A 7 -12.94 3.95 -9.82
CA ARG A 7 -13.99 2.94 -9.94
C ARG A 7 -13.43 1.68 -10.58
N LYS A 8 -12.85 0.80 -9.78
CA LYS A 8 -12.89 -0.66 -9.92
C LYS A 8 -12.01 -1.28 -8.83
N LEU A 9 -12.64 -2.11 -8.00
CA LEU A 9 -12.15 -3.29 -7.27
C LEU A 9 -12.79 -3.34 -5.87
N HIS A 10 -13.96 -3.98 -5.84
CA HIS A 10 -14.44 -4.67 -4.65
C HIS A 10 -13.61 -5.93 -4.50
N PHE A 11 -12.98 -6.14 -3.34
CA PHE A 11 -12.69 -7.39 -2.62
C PHE A 11 -11.56 -7.04 -1.63
N ILE A 12 -11.87 -7.07 -0.34
CA ILE A 12 -11.01 -6.66 0.81
C ILE A 12 -10.95 -5.13 1.02
N ASN A 13 -11.33 -4.67 2.22
CA ASN A 13 -11.50 -3.27 2.64
C ASN A 13 -10.19 -2.44 2.74
N LEU A 14 -9.14 -2.77 2.00
CA LEU A 14 -7.97 -1.88 1.84
C LEU A 14 -8.26 -0.96 0.66
N HIS A 15 -9.24 -0.08 0.83
CA HIS A 15 -9.73 0.71 -0.28
C HIS A 15 -8.64 1.72 -0.72
N PRO A 16 -8.60 2.07 -2.02
CA PRO A 16 -8.02 3.29 -2.55
C PRO A 16 -8.37 4.57 -1.75
N SER A 17 -9.32 4.51 -0.81
CA SER A 17 -9.75 5.61 0.04
C SER A 17 -8.61 6.25 0.82
N ILE A 18 -7.67 5.51 1.42
CA ILE A 18 -6.62 6.18 2.22
C ILE A 18 -5.65 6.98 1.34
N LEU A 19 -5.24 6.41 0.20
CA LEU A 19 -4.39 7.08 -0.79
C LEU A 19 -5.14 8.24 -1.44
N SER A 20 -6.39 8.02 -1.79
CA SER A 20 -7.27 9.04 -2.38
C SER A 20 -7.53 10.19 -1.43
N VAL A 21 -7.85 9.92 -0.17
CA VAL A 21 -8.08 10.94 0.85
C VAL A 21 -6.82 11.75 1.05
N ALA A 22 -5.66 11.10 1.17
CA ALA A 22 -4.39 11.79 1.30
C ALA A 22 -4.11 12.71 0.10
N ALA A 23 -4.29 12.19 -1.13
CA ALA A 23 -4.10 12.96 -2.36
C ALA A 23 -5.10 14.12 -2.50
N LEU A 24 -6.38 13.90 -2.14
CA LEU A 24 -7.43 14.93 -2.17
C LEU A 24 -7.15 16.09 -1.21
N HIS A 25 -6.52 15.81 -0.07
CA HIS A 25 -6.09 16.83 0.89
C HIS A 25 -4.72 17.44 0.53
N GLY A 26 -4.17 17.12 -0.65
CA GLY A 26 -2.92 17.69 -1.14
C GLY A 26 -1.66 17.13 -0.47
N ASN A 27 -1.74 16.03 0.28
CA ASN A 27 -0.57 15.42 0.89
C ASN A 27 0.36 14.88 -0.20
N LYS A 28 1.60 15.34 -0.19
CA LYS A 28 2.63 14.91 -1.16
C LYS A 28 3.48 13.74 -0.66
N SER A 29 3.33 13.35 0.59
CA SER A 29 4.05 12.23 1.16
C SER A 29 3.13 11.40 2.03
N ILE A 30 3.31 10.08 2.01
CA ILE A 30 2.54 9.15 2.83
C ILE A 30 3.43 8.05 3.41
N ILE A 31 3.18 7.74 4.68
CA ILE A 31 3.80 6.62 5.39
C ILE A 31 2.73 5.55 5.58
N LEU A 32 3.01 4.35 5.08
CA LEU A 32 2.19 3.15 5.12
C LEU A 32 2.89 2.07 5.95
N GLY A 33 2.22 0.94 6.15
CA GLY A 33 2.78 -0.22 6.85
C GLY A 33 2.20 -1.53 6.32
N ALA A 34 2.56 -2.63 6.97
CA ALA A 34 2.04 -3.96 6.65
C ALA A 34 0.60 -4.12 7.17
N TYR A 35 -0.34 -3.50 6.45
CA TYR A 35 -1.72 -3.31 6.91
C TYR A 35 -2.42 -4.62 7.28
N GLY A 36 -2.71 -4.79 8.57
CA GLY A 36 -3.39 -5.97 9.11
C GLY A 36 -2.53 -7.24 9.18
N CYS A 37 -1.23 -7.20 8.87
CA CYS A 37 -0.37 -8.39 8.91
C CYS A 37 0.07 -8.83 10.33
N GLY A 38 -0.32 -8.08 11.37
CA GLY A 38 -0.03 -8.40 12.77
C GLY A 38 -1.19 -9.14 13.43
N VAL A 39 -1.89 -8.47 14.35
CA VAL A 39 -3.01 -9.04 15.12
C VAL A 39 -4.15 -9.55 14.22
N PHE A 40 -4.41 -8.86 13.10
CA PHE A 40 -5.45 -9.26 12.15
C PHE A 40 -5.05 -10.39 11.22
N LYS A 41 -3.78 -10.84 11.27
CA LYS A 41 -3.27 -12.02 10.56
C LYS A 41 -3.52 -12.04 9.05
N ASN A 42 -3.59 -10.88 8.40
CA ASN A 42 -3.57 -10.82 6.92
C ASN A 42 -2.24 -11.38 6.40
N ASP A 43 -2.26 -12.10 5.29
CA ASP A 43 -1.02 -12.56 4.66
C ASP A 43 -0.23 -11.35 4.12
N PRO A 44 1.04 -11.17 4.52
CA PRO A 44 1.89 -10.12 3.96
C PRO A 44 2.01 -10.11 2.44
N ASN A 45 1.92 -11.28 1.78
CA ASN A 45 2.00 -11.35 0.32
C ASN A 45 0.78 -10.72 -0.32
N ASP A 46 -0.43 -11.07 0.15
CA ASP A 46 -1.67 -10.53 -0.39
C ASP A 46 -1.72 -9.01 -0.22
N VAL A 47 -1.32 -8.51 0.96
CA VAL A 47 -1.31 -7.08 1.24
C VAL A 47 -0.24 -6.36 0.41
N ALA A 48 0.96 -6.91 0.28
CA ALA A 48 2.02 -6.32 -0.53
C ALA A 48 1.68 -6.31 -2.03
N GLN A 49 1.08 -7.39 -2.54
CA GLN A 49 0.59 -7.49 -3.91
C GLN A 49 -0.53 -6.49 -4.18
N LEU A 50 -1.45 -6.29 -3.23
CA LEU A 50 -2.50 -5.28 -3.36
C LEU A 50 -1.92 -3.86 -3.43
N PHE A 51 -0.93 -3.54 -2.58
CA PHE A 51 -0.24 -2.26 -2.68
C PHE A 51 0.51 -2.10 -4.01
N LYS A 52 1.13 -3.15 -4.53
CA LYS A 52 1.76 -3.14 -5.87
C LYS A 52 0.73 -2.81 -6.94
N GLN A 53 -0.41 -3.50 -6.95
CA GLN A 53 -1.48 -3.27 -7.91
C GLN A 53 -1.95 -1.81 -7.87
N VAL A 54 -2.30 -1.29 -6.70
CA VAL A 54 -2.85 0.07 -6.58
C VAL A 54 -1.79 1.14 -6.87
N LEU A 55 -0.60 1.03 -6.28
CA LEU A 55 0.43 2.06 -6.41
C LEU A 55 1.06 2.07 -7.80
N ILE A 56 1.39 0.89 -8.33
CA ILE A 56 2.17 0.74 -9.57
C ILE A 56 1.26 0.51 -10.76
N GLU A 57 0.42 -0.52 -10.73
CA GLU A 57 -0.38 -0.93 -11.90
C GLU A 57 -1.51 0.07 -12.18
N GLU A 58 -2.17 0.59 -11.14
CA GLU A 58 -3.21 1.62 -11.28
C GLU A 58 -2.65 3.05 -11.28
N GLY A 59 -1.39 3.22 -10.88
CA GLY A 59 -0.62 4.46 -10.99
C GLY A 59 -0.82 5.46 -9.86
N TYR A 60 -1.34 5.05 -8.69
CA TYR A 60 -1.52 5.95 -7.55
C TYR A 60 -0.20 6.50 -7.00
N HIS A 61 0.94 5.86 -7.28
CA HIS A 61 2.23 6.40 -6.86
C HIS A 61 2.47 7.81 -7.42
N THR A 62 1.89 8.16 -8.57
CA THR A 62 2.08 9.46 -9.24
C THR A 62 1.47 10.64 -8.47
N MET A 63 0.62 10.36 -7.48
CA MET A 63 -0.04 11.38 -6.67
C MET A 63 0.85 11.88 -5.52
N PHE A 64 1.95 11.18 -5.22
CA PHE A 64 2.83 11.44 -4.09
C PHE A 64 4.28 11.59 -4.55
N ASP A 65 5.00 12.53 -3.97
CA ASP A 65 6.44 12.70 -4.16
C ASP A 65 7.24 11.64 -3.38
N LYS A 66 6.65 11.13 -2.28
CA LYS A 66 7.30 10.11 -1.44
C LYS A 66 6.30 9.16 -0.80
N ILE A 67 6.54 7.85 -0.97
CA ILE A 67 5.81 6.78 -0.29
C ILE A 67 6.80 5.97 0.53
N VAL A 68 6.52 5.80 1.82
CA VAL A 68 7.37 5.04 2.74
C VAL A 68 6.56 3.90 3.34
N PHE A 69 7.10 2.69 3.35
CA PHE A 69 6.55 1.56 4.11
C PHE A 69 7.35 1.36 5.40
N ALA A 70 6.82 1.85 6.52
CA ALA A 70 7.40 1.69 7.85
C ALA A 70 6.95 0.35 8.47
N ILE A 71 7.69 -0.72 8.18
CA ILE A 71 7.37 -2.08 8.62
C ILE A 71 8.29 -2.47 9.78
N ILE A 72 7.71 -2.53 10.98
CA ILE A 72 8.38 -3.08 12.16
C ILE A 72 8.15 -4.59 12.15
N ASP A 73 9.20 -5.32 11.79
CA ASP A 73 9.20 -6.78 11.82
C ASP A 73 10.17 -7.26 12.91
N LYS A 74 9.63 -7.84 13.97
CA LYS A 74 10.42 -8.38 15.10
C LYS A 74 10.87 -9.82 14.87
N SER A 75 10.44 -10.48 13.79
CA SER A 75 10.96 -11.81 13.46
C SER A 75 12.44 -11.73 13.09
N ASP A 76 13.18 -12.80 13.39
CA ASP A 76 14.60 -12.91 13.04
C ASP A 76 14.78 -12.87 11.52
N ALA A 77 13.87 -13.54 10.79
CA ALA A 77 13.89 -13.63 9.33
C ALA A 77 13.43 -12.35 8.61
N LYS A 78 12.91 -11.34 9.33
CA LYS A 78 12.31 -10.12 8.75
C LYS A 78 11.33 -10.43 7.60
N ARG A 79 10.52 -11.48 7.78
CA ARG A 79 9.68 -12.08 6.74
C ARG A 79 8.77 -11.05 6.07
N THR A 80 8.02 -10.28 6.84
CA THR A 80 7.07 -9.28 6.34
C THR A 80 7.78 -8.15 5.61
N LEU A 81 8.88 -7.65 6.18
CA LEU A 81 9.68 -6.60 5.53
C LEU A 81 10.21 -7.08 4.18
N ASN A 82 10.74 -8.30 4.12
CA ASN A 82 11.31 -8.86 2.90
C ASN A 82 10.26 -9.11 1.82
N ILE A 83 9.04 -9.53 2.20
CA ILE A 83 7.91 -9.68 1.27
C ILE A 83 7.54 -8.33 0.64
N PHE A 84 7.42 -7.27 1.44
CA PHE A 84 7.10 -5.93 0.91
C PHE A 84 8.21 -5.39 0.01
N LYS A 85 9.48 -5.59 0.37
CA LYS A 85 10.63 -5.24 -0.49
C LYS A 85 10.53 -5.93 -1.86
N LYS A 86 10.25 -7.25 -1.86
CA LYS A 86 10.13 -8.04 -3.09
C LYS A 86 9.05 -7.50 -4.04
N HIS A 87 7.89 -7.09 -3.52
CA HIS A 87 6.76 -6.66 -4.35
C HIS A 87 6.85 -5.20 -4.81
N LEU A 88 7.48 -4.33 -4.02
CA LEU A 88 7.42 -2.87 -4.23
C LEU A 88 8.72 -2.24 -4.73
N ILE A 89 9.85 -2.94 -4.62
CA ILE A 89 11.17 -2.47 -5.07
C ILE A 89 11.71 -3.35 -6.20
N GLY A 90 11.24 -4.61 -6.29
CA GLY A 90 11.63 -5.58 -7.31
C GLY A 90 10.96 -5.37 -8.66
#